data_AF-X6CRC6-F1
#
_entry.id   AF-X6CRC6-F1
#
_cell.length_a   1.000
_cell.length_b   1.000
_cell.length_c   1.000
_cell.angle_alpha   90.00
_cell.angle_beta   90.00
_cell.angle_gamma   90.00
#
_symmetry.space_group_name_H-M   'P 1'
#
loop_
_entity.id
_entity.type
_entity.pdbx_description
1 polymer ?
#
loop_
_entity_poly.entity_id
_entity_poly.type
_entity_poly.pdbx_seq_one_letter_code
_entity_poly.pdbx_strand_id
1 'polypeptide(L)'
;MSPGADGRLRNERFFSLADLNARISTLVEDLNGRTMRRYGKSRRDLFDEIERAQLKPLPATPFEYAEWKVAKVHPDYHVEVDKSFYSVPHGLIGKRVDVRLTYRVVEISHDHKRVASHIRSSQRSGHITVNEHMPKSHQRYATLRREAAKVGSNTAIFIERLLSDLPHPEQGYRSAQGILSLARRYKSDRLEMACERASPSAVFFWRRPRR
;
A
#
# COMPACT_ATOMS: atom_id res chain seq x y z
N MET A 1 18.98 -33.00 35.75
CA MET A 1 18.37 -31.87 35.03
C MET A 1 17.35 -32.41 34.04
N SER A 2 16.15 -31.84 33.97
CA SER A 2 15.28 -32.14 32.84
C SER A 2 15.63 -31.23 31.68
N PRO A 3 15.80 -31.77 30.46
CA PRO A 3 16.14 -30.96 29.31
C PRO A 3 15.03 -29.93 29.09
N GLY A 4 15.42 -28.66 28.90
CA GLY A 4 14.50 -27.62 28.44
C GLY A 4 13.90 -28.01 27.10
N ALA A 5 12.76 -27.38 26.73
CA ALA A 5 12.03 -27.69 25.50
C ALA A 5 12.92 -27.71 24.23
N ASP A 6 13.99 -26.90 24.22
CA ASP A 6 15.00 -26.82 23.15
C ASP A 6 15.75 -28.14 22.89
N GLY A 7 15.84 -29.06 23.86
CA GLY A 7 16.45 -30.37 23.66
C GLY A 7 15.57 -31.38 22.92
N ARG A 8 14.24 -31.20 22.93
CA ARG A 8 13.28 -32.17 22.37
C ARG A 8 13.03 -32.01 20.87
N LEU A 9 13.22 -30.81 20.34
CA LEU A 9 13.03 -30.51 18.91
C LEU A 9 14.28 -30.81 18.05
N ARG A 10 15.46 -30.94 18.66
CA ARG A 10 16.76 -31.07 17.96
C ARG A 10 16.88 -32.29 17.05
N ASN A 11 16.13 -33.35 17.32
CA ASN A 11 16.17 -34.61 16.57
C ASN A 11 14.94 -34.81 15.68
N GLU A 12 14.07 -33.81 15.56
CA GLU A 12 12.86 -33.85 14.74
C GLU A 12 13.07 -33.03 13.46
N ARG A 13 12.63 -33.56 12.31
CA ARG A 13 12.64 -32.84 11.03
C ARG A 13 11.22 -32.42 10.67
N PHE A 14 11.05 -31.16 10.31
CA PHE A 14 9.77 -30.58 9.94
C PHE A 14 9.79 -30.17 8.46
N PHE A 15 8.67 -30.38 7.77
CA PHE A 15 8.54 -30.06 6.34
C PHE A 15 7.70 -28.81 6.09
N SER A 16 7.09 -28.25 7.14
CA SER A 16 6.40 -26.97 7.10
C SER A 16 6.50 -26.23 8.44
N LEU A 17 6.29 -24.91 8.40
CA LEU A 17 6.18 -24.09 9.61
C LEU A 17 4.96 -24.48 10.45
N ALA A 18 3.89 -24.96 9.80
CA ALA A 18 2.69 -25.41 10.48
C ALA A 18 2.98 -26.66 11.35
N ASP A 19 3.72 -27.63 10.82
CA ASP A 19 4.09 -28.85 11.56
C ASP A 19 4.95 -28.53 12.79
N LEU A 20 5.91 -27.60 12.62
CA LEU A 20 6.74 -27.13 13.72
C LEU A 20 5.91 -26.44 14.81
N ASN A 21 4.99 -25.54 14.43
CA ASN A 21 4.13 -24.82 15.37
C ASN A 21 3.19 -25.78 16.12
N ALA A 22 2.64 -26.79 15.44
CA ALA A 22 1.82 -27.83 16.07
C ALA A 22 2.64 -28.60 17.11
N ARG A 23 3.88 -28.98 16.77
CA ARG A 23 4.76 -29.70 17.70
C ARG A 23 5.16 -28.86 18.92
N ILE A 24 5.51 -27.60 18.71
CA ILE A 24 5.79 -26.65 19.80
C ILE A 24 4.58 -26.55 20.72
N SER A 25 3.37 -26.45 20.18
CA SER A 25 2.14 -26.34 20.98
C SER A 25 1.95 -27.56 21.90
N THR A 26 2.18 -28.78 21.41
CA THR A 26 2.16 -29.99 22.26
C THR A 26 3.21 -29.92 23.37
N LEU A 27 4.44 -29.52 23.05
CA LEU A 27 5.52 -29.43 24.05
C LEU A 27 5.26 -28.37 25.12
N VAL A 28 4.60 -27.26 24.74
CA VAL A 28 4.20 -26.20 25.68
C VAL A 28 3.14 -26.70 26.65
N GLU A 29 2.13 -27.44 26.19
CA GLU A 29 1.13 -28.05 27.08
C GLU A 29 1.79 -29.03 28.06
N ASP A 30 2.67 -29.90 27.56
CA ASP A 30 3.42 -30.87 28.36
C ASP A 30 4.29 -30.17 29.43
N LEU A 31 4.94 -29.06 29.06
CA LEU A 31 5.75 -28.26 29.97
C LEU A 31 4.92 -27.53 31.04
N ASN A 32 3.74 -27.04 30.66
CA ASN A 32 2.86 -26.29 31.54
C ASN A 32 2.16 -27.17 32.57
N GLY A 33 1.77 -28.40 32.19
CA GLY A 33 1.18 -29.40 33.09
C GLY A 33 2.18 -30.10 34.00
N ARG A 34 3.48 -29.97 33.75
CA ARG A 34 4.51 -30.66 34.54
C ARG A 34 4.72 -30.02 35.92
N THR A 35 4.64 -30.83 36.98
CA THR A 35 4.97 -30.43 38.34
C THR A 35 6.42 -29.99 38.47
N MET A 36 6.62 -28.79 39.00
CA MET A 36 7.94 -28.21 39.24
C MET A 36 8.46 -28.66 40.62
N ARG A 37 9.66 -29.28 40.65
CA ARG A 37 10.26 -29.82 41.89
C ARG A 37 10.32 -28.82 43.05
N ARG A 38 10.59 -27.54 42.77
CA ARG A 38 10.73 -26.50 43.80
C ARG A 38 9.39 -26.06 44.41
N TYR A 39 8.32 -26.08 43.61
CA TYR A 39 7.02 -25.51 44.00
C TYR A 39 5.98 -26.58 44.35
N GLY A 40 6.23 -27.85 44.03
CA GLY A 40 5.27 -28.94 44.24
C GLY A 40 4.01 -28.87 43.38
N LYS A 41 3.89 -27.84 42.54
CA LYS A 41 2.75 -27.57 41.63
C LYS A 41 3.23 -27.43 40.19
N SER A 42 2.33 -27.61 39.22
CA SER A 42 2.61 -27.31 37.81
C SER A 42 2.53 -25.80 37.54
N ARG A 43 2.98 -25.37 36.35
CA ARG A 43 2.83 -23.96 35.94
C ARG A 43 1.36 -23.61 35.74
N ARG A 44 0.58 -24.56 35.20
CA ARG A 44 -0.87 -24.41 35.00
C ARG A 44 -1.60 -24.21 36.33
N ASP A 45 -1.26 -25.00 37.35
CA ASP A 45 -1.89 -24.89 38.67
C ASP A 45 -1.63 -23.51 39.30
N LEU A 46 -0.38 -23.02 39.22
CA LEU A 46 -0.02 -21.70 39.73
C LEU A 46 -0.71 -20.57 38.96
N PHE A 47 -0.82 -20.70 37.63
CA PHE A 47 -1.57 -19.75 36.81
C PHE A 47 -3.05 -19.70 37.22
N ASP A 48 -3.68 -20.84 37.44
CA ASP A 48 -5.10 -20.91 37.80
C ASP A 48 -5.40 -20.39 39.21
N GLU A 49 -4.51 -20.65 40.17
CA GLU A 49 -4.67 -20.24 41.57
C GLU A 49 -4.33 -18.76 41.81
N ILE A 50 -3.31 -18.22 41.11
CA ILE A 50 -2.73 -16.91 41.45
C ILE A 50 -2.99 -15.87 40.36
N GLU A 51 -2.75 -16.23 39.09
CA GLU A 51 -2.71 -15.25 37.99
C GLU A 51 -4.09 -15.03 37.35
N ARG A 52 -4.88 -16.09 37.16
CA ARG A 52 -6.11 -16.08 36.36
C ARG A 52 -7.11 -15.02 36.84
N ALA A 53 -7.26 -14.83 38.15
CA ALA A 53 -8.16 -13.83 38.71
C ALA A 53 -7.69 -12.37 38.53
N GLN A 54 -6.40 -12.16 38.29
CA GLN A 54 -5.79 -10.83 38.11
C GLN A 54 -5.71 -10.40 36.63
N LEU A 55 -5.95 -11.33 35.70
CA LEU A 55 -5.85 -11.04 34.28
C LEU A 55 -7.09 -10.35 33.75
N LYS A 56 -6.86 -9.37 32.86
CA LYS A 56 -7.92 -8.79 32.04
C LYS A 56 -8.41 -9.83 31.02
N PRO A 57 -9.66 -9.73 30.54
CA PRO A 57 -10.13 -10.56 29.44
C PRO A 57 -9.22 -10.40 28.23
N LEU A 58 -9.04 -11.51 27.48
CA LEU A 58 -8.28 -11.49 26.25
C LEU A 58 -8.91 -10.46 25.28
N PRO A 59 -8.15 -9.48 24.76
CA PRO A 59 -8.68 -8.52 23.80
C PRO A 59 -9.25 -9.25 22.57
N ALA A 60 -10.41 -8.79 22.08
CA ALA A 60 -11.04 -9.37 20.90
C ALA A 60 -10.20 -9.19 19.62
N THR A 61 -9.36 -8.15 19.58
CA THR A 61 -8.44 -7.89 18.48
C THR A 61 -7.05 -8.42 18.81
N PRO A 62 -6.45 -9.25 17.94
CA PRO A 62 -5.06 -9.67 18.09
C PRO A 62 -4.12 -8.47 18.21
N PHE A 63 -3.00 -8.65 18.90
CA PHE A 63 -1.95 -7.65 18.95
C PHE A 63 -1.43 -7.35 17.54
N GLU A 64 -1.48 -6.08 17.14
CA GLU A 64 -0.96 -5.63 15.85
C GLU A 64 0.45 -5.06 16.03
N TYR A 65 1.45 -5.78 15.52
CA TYR A 65 2.81 -5.27 15.46
C TYR A 65 2.88 -4.11 14.46
N ALA A 66 3.50 -3.01 14.89
CA ALA A 66 3.67 -1.82 14.08
C ALA A 66 5.11 -1.30 14.18
N GLU A 67 5.73 -1.03 13.03
CA GLU A 67 7.00 -0.32 12.94
C GLU A 67 6.76 1.17 12.71
N TRP A 68 7.60 2.02 13.29
CA TRP A 68 7.56 3.46 13.07
C TRP A 68 8.80 3.92 12.33
N LYS A 69 8.61 4.73 11.29
CA LYS A 69 9.69 5.31 10.48
C LYS A 69 9.38 6.78 10.20
N VAL A 70 10.43 7.58 10.00
CA VAL A 70 10.28 8.96 9.54
C VAL A 70 10.68 9.03 8.08
N ALA A 71 9.80 9.56 7.22
CA ALA A 71 10.06 9.71 5.79
C ALA A 71 9.95 11.18 5.37
N LYS A 72 10.71 11.60 4.35
CA LYS A 72 10.58 12.91 3.73
C LYS A 72 9.65 12.80 2.52
N VAL A 73 8.70 13.72 2.42
CA VAL A 73 7.81 13.80 1.26
C VAL A 73 8.58 14.34 0.07
N HIS A 74 8.59 13.56 -1.00
CA HIS A 74 9.30 13.85 -2.25
C HIS A 74 8.49 14.84 -3.12
N PRO A 75 9.11 15.59 -4.06
CA PRO A 75 8.42 16.59 -4.89
C PRO A 75 7.23 16.08 -5.70
N ASP A 76 7.18 14.78 -5.99
CA ASP A 76 6.05 14.11 -6.60
C ASP A 76 4.95 13.75 -5.59
N TYR A 77 4.90 14.38 -4.40
CA TYR A 77 3.90 14.17 -3.33
C TYR A 77 3.80 12.72 -2.82
N HIS A 78 4.89 11.96 -2.84
CA HIS A 78 4.97 10.60 -2.31
C HIS A 78 6.02 10.45 -1.20
N VAL A 79 5.85 9.41 -0.39
CA VAL A 79 6.87 8.89 0.54
C VAL A 79 7.26 7.48 0.15
N GLU A 80 8.55 7.18 0.21
CA GLU A 80 9.04 5.83 -0.04
C GLU A 80 8.98 5.00 1.25
N VAL A 81 8.34 3.83 1.14
CA VAL A 81 8.18 2.85 2.21
C VAL A 81 8.37 1.47 1.60
N ASP A 82 9.34 0.70 2.09
CA ASP A 82 9.63 -0.65 1.62
C ASP A 82 9.71 -0.77 0.08
N LYS A 83 10.34 0.23 -0.58
CA LYS A 83 10.50 0.33 -2.04
C LYS A 83 9.19 0.53 -2.83
N SER A 84 8.15 0.99 -2.16
CA SER A 84 6.88 1.44 -2.75
C SER A 84 6.65 2.90 -2.40
N PHE A 85 6.05 3.66 -3.31
CA PHE A 85 5.80 5.09 -3.15
C PHE A 85 4.33 5.31 -2.81
N TYR A 86 4.06 5.86 -1.64
CA TYR A 86 2.68 6.13 -1.18
C TYR A 86 2.42 7.62 -1.21
N SER A 87 1.34 8.01 -1.86
CA SER A 87 0.97 9.43 -1.97
C SER A 87 0.56 10.02 -0.62
N VAL A 88 0.83 11.31 -0.45
CA VAL A 88 0.37 12.14 0.67
C VAL A 88 -0.16 13.45 0.12
N PRO A 89 -1.02 14.19 0.86
CA PRO A 89 -1.48 15.50 0.42
C PRO A 89 -0.32 16.40 -0.02
N HIS A 90 -0.40 16.93 -1.25
CA HIS A 90 0.68 17.70 -1.88
C HIS A 90 1.17 18.91 -1.07
N GLY A 91 0.35 19.45 -0.16
CA GLY A 91 0.78 20.51 0.77
C GLY A 91 1.91 20.10 1.72
N LEU A 92 2.20 18.80 1.83
CA LEU A 92 3.27 18.26 2.66
C LEU A 92 4.59 18.06 1.92
N ILE A 93 4.70 18.46 0.64
CA ILE A 93 5.94 18.34 -0.14
C ILE A 93 7.13 18.95 0.64
N GLY A 94 8.21 18.19 0.75
CA GLY A 94 9.43 18.58 1.46
C GLY A 94 9.37 18.45 2.98
N LYS A 95 8.20 18.21 3.58
CA LYS A 95 8.03 17.97 5.02
C LYS A 95 8.46 16.56 5.40
N ARG A 96 8.71 16.35 6.70
CA ARG A 96 8.94 15.02 7.29
C ARG A 96 7.63 14.53 7.89
N VAL A 97 7.33 13.26 7.69
CA VAL A 97 6.11 12.61 8.18
C VAL A 97 6.48 11.33 8.93
N ASP A 98 5.66 10.98 9.91
CA ASP A 98 5.74 9.72 10.62
C ASP A 98 4.94 8.66 9.88
N VAL A 99 5.53 7.49 9.72
CA VAL A 99 4.93 6.37 9.01
C VAL A 99 4.81 5.20 9.98
N ARG A 100 3.57 4.78 10.26
CA ARG A 100 3.25 3.56 10.99
C ARG A 100 2.99 2.44 10.00
N LEU A 101 3.79 1.38 10.09
CA LEU A 101 3.75 0.22 9.21
C LEU A 101 3.24 -0.97 9.98
N THR A 102 2.05 -1.44 9.63
CA THR A 102 1.54 -2.71 10.11
C THR A 102 1.70 -3.77 9.02
N TYR A 103 1.31 -5.00 9.29
CA TYR A 103 1.36 -6.06 8.27
C TYR A 103 0.45 -5.77 7.05
N ARG A 104 -0.59 -4.94 7.20
CA ARG A 104 -1.58 -4.64 6.15
C ARG A 104 -1.68 -3.17 5.76
N VAL A 105 -1.24 -2.24 6.62
CA VAL A 105 -1.52 -0.82 6.43
C VAL A 105 -0.26 0.01 6.57
N VAL A 106 -0.15 1.02 5.71
CA VAL A 106 0.80 2.12 5.83
C VAL A 106 0.00 3.36 6.23
N GLU A 107 0.10 3.76 7.49
CA GLU A 107 -0.50 5.00 7.98
C GLU A 107 0.56 6.10 8.03
N ILE A 108 0.23 7.27 7.51
CA ILE A 108 1.14 8.41 7.44
C ILE A 108 0.54 9.55 8.25
N SER A 109 1.34 10.13 9.12
CA SER A 109 0.95 11.21 10.02
C SER A 109 1.92 12.40 9.93
N HIS A 110 1.39 13.61 10.09
CA HIS A 110 2.16 14.84 10.20
C HIS A 110 1.62 15.61 11.42
N ASP A 111 2.50 16.09 12.29
CA ASP A 111 2.14 16.78 13.55
C ASP A 111 1.08 16.02 14.37
N HIS A 112 1.31 14.72 14.57
CA HIS A 112 0.42 13.81 15.32
C HIS A 112 -1.00 13.64 14.73
N LYS A 113 -1.25 14.10 13.50
CA LYS A 113 -2.51 13.90 12.78
C LYS A 113 -2.29 12.95 11.61
N ARG A 114 -3.14 11.93 11.48
CA ARG A 114 -3.12 11.02 10.33
C ARG A 114 -3.55 11.78 9.08
N VAL A 115 -2.67 11.81 8.08
CA VAL A 115 -2.88 12.52 6.80
C VAL A 115 -3.17 11.57 5.64
N ALA A 116 -2.73 10.32 5.73
CA ALA A 116 -3.02 9.30 4.72
C ALA A 116 -3.02 7.90 5.34
N SER A 117 -3.72 6.97 4.69
CA SER A 117 -3.75 5.55 5.04
C SER A 117 -3.85 4.74 3.75
N HIS A 118 -2.94 3.78 3.59
CA HIS A 118 -2.85 2.95 2.39
C HIS A 118 -2.79 1.47 2.75
N ILE A 119 -3.28 0.62 1.85
CA ILE A 119 -3.01 -0.82 1.95
C ILE A 119 -1.53 -1.04 1.66
N ARG A 120 -0.84 -1.74 2.55
CA ARG A 120 0.58 -2.07 2.41
C ARG A 120 0.74 -3.08 1.27
N SER A 121 1.49 -2.70 0.27
CA SER A 121 1.91 -3.60 -0.79
C SER A 121 3.10 -4.43 -0.32
N SER A 122 3.03 -5.75 -0.54
CA SER A 122 4.11 -6.70 -0.25
C SER A 122 5.15 -6.79 -1.37
N GLN A 123 4.88 -6.18 -2.52
CA GLN A 123 5.75 -6.19 -3.71
C GLN A 123 6.26 -4.77 -3.99
N ARG A 124 7.37 -4.65 -4.74
CA ARG A 124 7.88 -3.36 -5.24
C ARG A 124 6.88 -2.77 -6.24
N SER A 125 5.79 -2.18 -5.75
CA SER A 125 4.59 -1.87 -6.52
C SER A 125 4.60 -0.49 -7.19
N GLY A 126 5.76 0.17 -7.27
CA GLY A 126 5.86 1.52 -7.82
C GLY A 126 5.04 2.51 -6.99
N HIS A 127 4.23 3.34 -7.66
CA HIS A 127 3.44 4.42 -7.06
C HIS A 127 2.00 4.01 -6.75
N ILE A 128 1.59 4.25 -5.51
CA ILE A 128 0.22 4.11 -5.00
C ILE A 128 -0.32 5.51 -4.73
N THR A 129 -1.10 6.00 -5.69
CA THR A 129 -1.55 7.38 -5.71
C THR A 129 -3.05 7.51 -5.49
N VAL A 130 -3.42 8.32 -4.51
CA VAL A 130 -4.80 8.73 -4.21
C VAL A 130 -5.05 10.08 -4.88
N ASN A 131 -6.17 10.21 -5.59
CA ASN A 131 -6.44 11.38 -6.43
C ASN A 131 -6.54 12.67 -5.58
N GLU A 132 -7.14 12.57 -4.40
CA GLU A 132 -7.33 13.67 -3.44
C GLU A 132 -5.99 14.24 -2.93
N HIS A 133 -4.91 13.46 -2.98
CA HIS A 133 -3.59 13.91 -2.58
C HIS A 133 -2.93 14.83 -3.61
N MET A 134 -3.27 14.67 -4.88
CA MET A 134 -2.69 15.44 -5.99
C MET A 134 -3.09 16.92 -5.92
N PRO A 135 -2.29 17.84 -6.46
CA PRO A 135 -2.71 19.21 -6.75
C PRO A 135 -3.91 19.25 -7.72
N LYS A 136 -4.73 20.31 -7.66
CA LYS A 136 -5.95 20.44 -8.51
C LYS A 136 -5.66 20.32 -10.01
N SER A 137 -4.53 20.82 -10.48
CA SER A 137 -4.12 20.72 -11.89
C SER A 137 -3.86 19.26 -12.29
N HIS A 138 -3.11 18.53 -11.48
CA HIS A 138 -2.84 17.10 -11.68
C HIS A 138 -4.13 16.27 -11.60
N GLN A 139 -5.05 16.60 -10.68
CA GLN A 139 -6.37 15.96 -10.60
C GLN A 139 -7.18 16.17 -11.89
N ARG A 140 -7.17 17.40 -12.45
CA ARG A 140 -7.84 17.71 -13.73
C ARG A 140 -7.23 16.92 -14.88
N TYR A 141 -5.91 16.84 -14.96
CA TYR A 141 -5.21 16.02 -15.94
C TYR A 141 -5.65 14.55 -15.87
N ALA A 142 -5.58 13.95 -14.68
CA ALA A 142 -5.96 12.55 -14.45
C ALA A 142 -7.44 12.28 -14.81
N THR A 143 -8.32 13.25 -14.53
CA THR A 143 -9.74 13.17 -14.87
C THR A 143 -9.94 13.18 -16.38
N LEU A 144 -9.34 14.14 -17.10
CA LEU A 144 -9.43 14.24 -18.56
C LEU A 144 -8.93 12.98 -19.25
N ARG A 145 -7.79 12.44 -18.79
CA ARG A 145 -7.23 11.18 -19.31
C ARG A 145 -8.18 10.01 -19.10
N ARG A 146 -8.81 9.91 -17.92
CA ARG A 146 -9.78 8.84 -17.61
C ARG A 146 -11.05 8.98 -18.46
N GLU A 147 -11.55 10.20 -18.67
CA GLU A 147 -12.72 10.45 -19.52
C GLU A 147 -12.43 10.10 -20.99
N ALA A 148 -11.26 10.48 -21.50
CA ALA A 148 -10.85 10.13 -22.86
C ALA A 148 -10.75 8.60 -23.06
N ALA A 149 -10.19 7.88 -22.09
CA ALA A 149 -10.09 6.42 -22.13
C ALA A 149 -11.46 5.71 -22.11
N LYS A 150 -12.51 6.33 -21.58
CA LYS A 150 -13.88 5.80 -21.63
C LYS A 150 -14.50 5.93 -23.03
N VAL A 151 -14.06 6.89 -23.83
CA VAL A 151 -14.51 7.06 -25.22
C VAL A 151 -13.84 6.02 -26.11
N GLY A 152 -12.52 5.90 -26.00
CA GLY A 152 -11.74 4.92 -26.74
C GLY A 152 -10.24 5.21 -26.72
N SER A 153 -9.45 4.29 -27.31
CA SER A 153 -7.98 4.37 -27.29
C SER A 153 -7.43 5.53 -28.11
N ASN A 154 -8.02 5.82 -29.27
CA ASN A 154 -7.59 6.92 -30.14
C ASN A 154 -7.90 8.27 -29.51
N THR A 155 -9.07 8.41 -28.87
CA THR A 155 -9.41 9.60 -28.09
C THR A 155 -8.43 9.81 -26.93
N ALA A 156 -8.08 8.74 -26.21
CA ALA A 156 -7.08 8.82 -25.14
C ALA A 156 -5.71 9.27 -25.63
N ILE A 157 -5.22 8.69 -26.75
CA ILE A 157 -3.94 9.07 -27.36
C ILE A 157 -3.97 10.53 -27.83
N PHE A 158 -5.06 10.95 -28.47
CA PHE A 158 -5.20 12.32 -28.97
C PHE A 158 -5.17 13.34 -27.83
N ILE A 159 -5.92 13.10 -26.76
CA ILE A 159 -5.95 13.98 -25.59
C ILE A 159 -4.59 13.99 -24.87
N GLU A 160 -3.94 12.85 -24.72
CA GLU A 160 -2.60 12.78 -24.12
C GLU A 160 -1.58 13.62 -24.92
N ARG A 161 -1.59 13.53 -26.25
CA ARG A 161 -0.73 14.34 -27.13
C ARG A 161 -1.05 15.83 -27.01
N LEU A 162 -2.32 16.20 -27.12
CA LEU A 162 -2.77 17.59 -26.99
C LEU A 162 -2.28 18.24 -25.68
N LEU A 163 -2.29 17.48 -24.58
CA LEU A 163 -1.84 17.97 -23.28
C LEU A 163 -0.32 17.95 -23.12
N SER A 164 0.39 17.09 -23.85
CA SER A 164 1.86 16.94 -23.79
C SER A 164 2.61 17.88 -24.75
N ASP A 165 1.98 18.27 -25.86
CA ASP A 165 2.58 19.14 -26.88
C ASP A 165 2.65 20.62 -26.45
N LEU A 166 1.91 20.97 -25.40
CA LEU A 166 1.89 22.33 -24.85
C LEU A 166 2.97 22.49 -23.77
N PRO A 167 3.69 23.63 -23.71
CA PRO A 167 4.67 23.91 -22.65
C PRO A 167 4.11 23.80 -21.23
N HIS A 168 2.81 24.10 -21.09
CA HIS A 168 2.06 23.93 -19.87
C HIS A 168 0.77 23.13 -20.17
N PRO A 169 0.61 21.90 -19.65
CA PRO A 169 -0.56 21.06 -19.91
C PRO A 169 -1.90 21.75 -19.59
N GLU A 170 -1.89 22.70 -18.65
CA GLU A 170 -3.08 23.45 -18.24
C GLU A 170 -3.69 24.30 -19.36
N GLN A 171 -2.87 24.73 -20.34
CA GLN A 171 -3.34 25.45 -21.51
C GLN A 171 -4.23 24.56 -22.41
N GLY A 172 -3.99 23.24 -22.41
CA GLY A 172 -4.74 22.28 -23.21
C GLY A 172 -6.06 21.84 -22.58
N TYR A 173 -6.30 22.14 -21.30
CA TYR A 173 -7.47 21.64 -20.58
C TYR A 173 -8.79 22.09 -21.19
N ARG A 174 -8.91 23.36 -21.62
CA ARG A 174 -10.13 23.85 -22.26
C ARG A 174 -10.42 23.13 -23.58
N SER A 175 -9.39 22.93 -24.40
CA SER A 175 -9.50 22.21 -25.68
C SER A 175 -9.86 20.74 -25.46
N ALA A 176 -9.21 20.06 -24.52
CA ALA A 176 -9.51 18.68 -24.15
C ALA A 176 -10.96 18.50 -23.65
N GLN A 177 -11.44 19.41 -22.80
CA GLN A 177 -12.83 19.43 -22.34
C GLN A 177 -13.81 19.66 -23.50
N GLY A 178 -13.49 20.58 -24.41
CA GLY A 178 -14.28 20.84 -25.61
C GLY A 178 -14.45 19.58 -26.46
N ILE A 179 -13.35 18.86 -26.73
CA ILE A 179 -13.36 17.61 -27.49
C ILE A 179 -14.19 16.53 -26.79
N LEU A 180 -13.97 16.31 -25.49
CA LEU A 180 -14.73 15.31 -24.72
C LEU A 180 -16.22 15.66 -24.62
N SER A 181 -16.58 16.94 -24.63
CA SER A 181 -17.99 17.36 -24.67
C SER A 181 -18.69 16.95 -25.97
N LEU A 182 -17.96 16.77 -27.08
CA LEU A 182 -18.53 16.29 -28.33
C LEU A 182 -19.04 14.85 -28.22
N ALA A 183 -18.47 14.03 -27.33
CA ALA A 183 -18.97 12.67 -27.05
C ALA A 183 -20.38 12.66 -26.43
N ARG A 184 -20.80 13.78 -25.82
CA ARG A 184 -22.18 13.92 -25.31
C ARG A 184 -23.16 14.32 -26.40
N ARG A 185 -22.68 15.05 -27.42
CA ARG A 185 -23.50 15.56 -28.53
C ARG A 185 -23.55 14.58 -29.71
N TYR A 186 -22.52 13.77 -29.89
CA TYR A 186 -22.37 12.77 -30.93
C TYR A 186 -22.04 11.42 -30.30
N LYS A 187 -22.41 10.30 -30.95
CA LYS A 187 -22.06 8.95 -30.48
C LYS A 187 -20.54 8.84 -30.28
N SER A 188 -20.10 8.22 -29.18
CA SER A 188 -18.68 8.02 -28.84
C SER A 188 -17.85 7.46 -30.00
N ASP A 189 -18.40 6.51 -30.75
CA ASP A 189 -17.74 5.90 -31.91
C ASP A 189 -17.35 6.93 -32.98
N ARG A 190 -18.21 7.95 -33.18
CA ARG A 190 -17.95 9.01 -34.16
C ARG A 190 -16.82 9.93 -33.71
N LEU A 191 -16.72 10.20 -32.41
CA LEU A 191 -15.60 10.96 -31.84
C LEU A 191 -14.31 10.15 -31.93
N GLU A 192 -14.37 8.87 -31.60
CA GLU A 192 -13.21 7.97 -31.65
C GLU A 192 -12.61 7.88 -33.06
N MET A 193 -13.46 7.71 -34.09
CA MET A 193 -13.02 7.75 -35.50
C MET A 193 -12.49 9.12 -35.93
N ALA A 194 -13.02 10.21 -35.36
CA ALA A 194 -12.51 11.55 -35.64
C ALA A 194 -11.12 11.75 -35.02
N CYS A 195 -10.89 11.30 -33.80
CA CYS A 195 -9.59 11.32 -33.12
C CYS A 195 -8.56 10.42 -33.81
N GLU A 196 -8.98 9.29 -34.37
CA GLU A 196 -8.15 8.43 -35.22
C GLU A 196 -7.67 9.19 -36.46
N ARG A 197 -8.59 9.79 -37.22
CA ARG A 197 -8.26 10.56 -38.43
C ARG A 197 -7.44 11.81 -38.15
N ALA A 198 -7.67 12.46 -37.01
CA ALA A 198 -6.99 13.68 -36.61
C ALA A 198 -5.59 13.43 -36.03
N SER A 199 -5.22 12.19 -35.73
CA SER A 199 -3.88 11.84 -35.26
C SER A 199 -2.95 11.67 -36.46
N PRO A 200 -1.99 12.58 -36.72
CA PRO A 200 -0.98 12.32 -37.74
C PRO A 200 -0.13 11.14 -37.28
N SER A 201 0.15 10.22 -38.21
CA SER A 201 1.05 9.09 -38.03
C SER A 201 2.46 9.57 -37.66
N ALA A 202 2.74 9.73 -36.37
CA ALA A 202 4.08 9.96 -35.85
C ALA A 202 4.29 9.08 -34.61
N VAL A 203 4.81 7.88 -34.87
CA VAL A 203 5.42 7.02 -33.86
C VAL A 203 6.75 7.66 -33.47
N PHE A 204 6.77 8.50 -32.44
CA PHE A 204 8.01 8.91 -31.78
C PHE A 204 8.21 8.03 -30.55
N PHE A 205 8.86 6.89 -30.76
CA PHE A 205 9.37 6.04 -29.69
C PHE A 205 10.54 6.79 -29.04
N TRP A 206 10.38 7.24 -27.79
CA TRP A 206 11.46 7.84 -27.02
C TRP A 206 12.60 6.83 -26.87
N ARG A 207 13.68 7.00 -27.63
CA ARG A 207 14.87 6.15 -27.60
C ARG A 207 15.75 6.61 -26.42
N ARG A 208 15.87 5.77 -25.38
CA ARG A 208 16.79 5.97 -24.26
C ARG A 208 18.21 6.29 -24.77
N PRO A 209 18.93 7.28 -24.22
CA PRO A 209 20.37 7.38 -24.41
C PRO A 209 21.01 6.17 -23.73
N ARG A 210 21.72 5.33 -24.50
CA ARG A 210 22.70 4.41 -23.92
C ARG A 210 23.89 5.25 -23.47
N ARG A 211 24.42 4.92 -22.30
CA ARG A 211 25.70 5.44 -21.80
C ARG A 211 26.82 5.10 -22.78
#